data_AF-A0A563C484-F1
#
_entry.id   AF-A0A563C484-F1
#
_cell.length_a   1.000
_cell.length_b   1.000
_cell.length_c   1.000
_cell.angle_alpha   90.00
_cell.angle_beta   90.00
_cell.angle_gamma   90.00
#
_symmetry.space_group_name_H-M   'P 1'
#
loop_
_entity.id
_entity.type
_entity.pdbx_description
1 polymer ?
#
loop_
_entity_poly.entity_id
_entity_poly.type
_entity_poly.pdbx_seq_one_letter_code
_entity_poly.pdbx_strand_id
1 'polypeptide(L)'
;MSRNPELDRLKAEQQSLFEQKQAAFHRFKGLQERTNIAHDIMQSAWDERTRAREHMNREFEARQSAYSYRDSVWDEYGRIRDYNNSKIESLKYEADAEHRAMQDCFEQASNAYQCGDKSEAPYYSQQGHEHKDRRDALNAEISELAREVKQAKANAEASAPRISSYAFDSAKSAFESAKASHESAQAEFKMLKGQRDSAKAEFDRLQAQFKQAQAAFNRRLKEVKSEKAARKQQSVDKVNMALVKSNAHYLGTLFGQNAKIVPHGDGTTHVFFGGLNAAGDGLGHGHVVIDREGNVTYLRDAWQDHDDYLIDNSRKRGTNTHKI
;
A
#
# COMPACT_ATOMS: atom_id res chain seq x y z
N MET A 1 48.75 0.59 27.51
CA MET A 1 47.45 1.14 27.97
C MET A 1 46.52 -0.03 28.19
N SER A 2 45.92 -0.18 29.38
CA SER A 2 44.99 -1.30 29.60
C SER A 2 43.71 -1.05 28.79
N ARG A 3 43.35 -2.01 27.94
CA ARG A 3 42.15 -2.01 27.09
C ARG A 3 40.92 -2.03 28.01
N ASN A 4 39.92 -1.19 27.77
CA ASN A 4 38.70 -1.20 28.59
C ASN A 4 37.69 -2.20 27.98
N PRO A 5 37.50 -3.39 28.58
CA PRO A 5 36.67 -4.45 28.00
C PRO A 5 35.19 -4.08 27.92
N GLU A 6 34.72 -3.19 28.80
CA GLU A 6 33.33 -2.72 28.79
C GLU A 6 33.06 -1.78 27.62
N LEU A 7 34.02 -0.90 27.28
CA LEU A 7 33.94 -0.07 26.08
C LEU A 7 33.92 -0.90 24.80
N ASP A 8 34.77 -1.92 24.71
CA ASP A 8 34.82 -2.83 23.56
C ASP A 8 33.47 -3.58 23.43
N ARG A 9 32.90 -4.07 24.54
CA ARG A 9 31.57 -4.69 24.57
C ARG A 9 30.46 -3.74 24.08
N LEU A 10 30.39 -2.53 24.64
CA LEU A 10 29.38 -1.53 24.24
C LEU A 10 29.53 -1.12 22.77
N LYS A 11 30.76 -1.08 22.27
CA LYS A 11 31.02 -0.79 20.85
C LYS A 11 30.53 -1.91 19.94
N ALA A 12 30.78 -3.17 20.31
CA ALA A 12 30.30 -4.32 19.57
C ALA A 12 28.76 -4.39 19.57
N GLU A 13 28.11 -4.12 20.71
CA GLU A 13 26.65 -4.06 20.81
C GLU A 13 26.06 -2.95 19.93
N GLN A 14 26.64 -1.75 19.97
CA GLN A 14 26.24 -0.64 19.10
C GLN A 14 26.32 -1.03 17.62
N GLN A 15 27.42 -1.68 17.22
CA GLN A 15 27.65 -2.08 15.83
C GLN A 15 26.65 -3.16 15.39
N SER A 16 26.39 -4.17 16.23
CA SER A 16 25.40 -5.21 15.94
C SER A 16 23.99 -4.63 15.78
N LEU A 17 23.58 -3.70 16.66
CA LEU A 17 22.28 -3.02 16.55
C LEU A 17 22.18 -2.14 15.30
N PHE A 18 23.29 -1.54 14.87
CA PHE A 18 23.34 -0.76 13.64
C PHE A 18 23.09 -1.63 12.41
N GLU A 19 23.74 -2.79 12.32
CA GLU A 19 23.57 -3.76 11.22
C GLU A 19 22.13 -4.29 11.19
N GLN A 20 21.59 -4.70 12.34
CA GLN A 20 20.19 -5.15 12.45
C GLN A 20 19.21 -4.05 12.02
N LYS A 21 19.41 -2.81 12.48
CA LYS A 21 18.59 -1.65 12.09
C LYS A 21 18.64 -1.42 10.57
N GLN A 22 19.82 -1.50 9.96
CA GLN A 22 19.95 -1.34 8.51
C GLN A 22 19.21 -2.44 7.74
N ALA A 23 19.36 -3.70 8.14
CA ALA A 23 18.64 -4.82 7.54
C ALA A 23 17.11 -4.63 7.64
N ALA A 24 16.61 -4.23 8.81
CA ALA A 24 15.19 -3.94 9.02
C ALA A 24 14.70 -2.77 8.15
N PHE A 25 15.51 -1.72 7.97
CA PHE A 25 15.19 -0.61 7.09
C PHE A 25 15.07 -1.03 5.62
N HIS A 26 16.02 -1.82 5.12
CA HIS A 26 15.96 -2.33 3.74
C HIS A 26 14.72 -3.21 3.52
N ARG A 27 14.40 -4.08 4.48
CA ARG A 27 13.17 -4.89 4.45
C ARG A 27 11.92 -4.02 4.42
N PHE A 28 11.85 -3.01 5.29
CA PHE A 28 10.74 -2.06 5.32
C PHE A 28 10.57 -1.33 3.98
N LYS A 29 11.67 -0.84 3.38
CA LYS A 29 11.64 -0.16 2.07
C LYS A 29 11.16 -1.07 0.95
N GLY A 30 11.67 -2.30 0.87
CA GLY A 30 11.20 -3.27 -0.13
C GLY A 30 9.72 -3.63 0.05
N LEU A 31 9.24 -3.76 1.28
CA LEU A 31 7.81 -3.99 1.55
C LEU A 31 6.97 -2.76 1.23
N GLN A 32 7.47 -1.54 1.46
CA GLN A 32 6.79 -0.30 1.10
C GLN A 32 6.57 -0.23 -0.41
N GLU A 33 7.59 -0.50 -1.22
CA GLU A 33 7.50 -0.52 -2.68
C GLU A 33 6.50 -1.58 -3.17
N ARG A 34 6.59 -2.81 -2.66
CA ARG A 34 5.64 -3.88 -2.99
C ARG A 34 4.20 -3.54 -2.58
N THR A 35 4.02 -2.90 -1.44
CA THR A 35 2.69 -2.47 -0.96
C THR A 35 2.11 -1.40 -1.89
N ASN A 36 2.92 -0.47 -2.39
CA ASN A 36 2.48 0.55 -3.34
C ASN A 36 2.08 -0.09 -4.67
N ILE A 37 2.89 -1.02 -5.20
CA ILE A 37 2.55 -1.78 -6.42
C ILE A 37 1.23 -2.54 -6.24
N ALA A 38 1.05 -3.24 -5.12
CA ALA A 38 -0.19 -3.96 -4.84
C ALA A 38 -1.40 -3.03 -4.69
N HIS A 39 -1.20 -1.82 -4.17
CA HIS A 39 -2.25 -0.80 -4.14
C HIS A 39 -2.66 -0.37 -5.55
N ASP A 40 -1.71 -0.12 -6.44
CA ASP A 40 -1.98 0.28 -7.82
C ASP A 40 -2.69 -0.83 -8.62
N ILE A 41 -2.29 -2.09 -8.39
CA ILE A 41 -2.97 -3.28 -8.96
C ILE A 41 -4.41 -3.37 -8.43
N MET A 42 -4.61 -3.23 -7.12
CA MET A 42 -5.94 -3.24 -6.50
C MET A 42 -6.83 -2.14 -7.09
N GLN A 43 -6.29 -0.93 -7.27
CA GLN A 43 -7.04 0.19 -7.82
C GLN A 43 -7.40 -0.04 -9.29
N SER A 44 -6.46 -0.57 -10.08
CA SER A 44 -6.72 -0.92 -11.49
C SER A 44 -7.82 -1.98 -11.61
N ALA A 45 -7.78 -3.02 -10.75
CA ALA A 45 -8.81 -4.05 -10.71
C ALA A 45 -10.18 -3.50 -10.25
N TRP A 46 -10.19 -2.49 -9.37
CA TRP A 46 -11.42 -1.80 -8.98
C TRP A 46 -12.04 -1.04 -10.16
N ASP A 47 -11.22 -0.35 -10.95
CA ASP A 47 -11.68 0.39 -12.12
C ASP A 47 -12.22 -0.56 -13.18
N GLU A 48 -11.56 -1.70 -13.42
CA GLU A 48 -12.05 -2.76 -14.30
C GLU A 48 -13.39 -3.34 -13.83
N ARG A 49 -13.52 -3.66 -12.54
CA ARG A 49 -14.78 -4.10 -11.94
C ARG A 49 -15.91 -3.09 -12.16
N THR A 50 -15.60 -1.80 -12.00
CA THR A 50 -16.58 -0.73 -12.19
C THR A 50 -17.03 -0.64 -13.64
N ARG A 51 -16.09 -0.67 -14.61
CA ARG A 51 -16.40 -0.70 -16.04
C ARG A 51 -17.21 -1.93 -16.45
N ALA A 52 -16.85 -3.10 -15.92
CA ALA A 52 -17.57 -4.34 -16.18
C ALA A 52 -19.02 -4.28 -15.65
N ARG A 53 -19.23 -3.66 -14.47
CA ARG A 53 -20.57 -3.42 -13.92
C ARG A 53 -21.39 -2.49 -14.81
N GLU A 54 -20.79 -1.38 -15.27
CA GLU A 54 -21.47 -0.45 -16.18
C GLU A 54 -21.86 -1.14 -17.49
N HIS A 55 -20.96 -1.94 -18.06
CA HIS A 55 -21.24 -2.71 -19.27
C HIS A 55 -22.38 -3.70 -19.05
N MET A 56 -22.35 -4.47 -17.95
CA MET A 56 -23.43 -5.39 -17.58
C MET A 56 -24.79 -4.66 -17.44
N ASN A 57 -24.81 -3.47 -16.83
CA ASN A 57 -26.03 -2.68 -16.71
C ASN A 57 -26.55 -2.20 -18.07
N ARG A 58 -25.66 -1.74 -18.97
CA ARG A 58 -26.06 -1.36 -20.34
C ARG A 58 -26.70 -2.52 -21.10
N GLU A 59 -26.11 -3.72 -21.02
CA GLU A 59 -26.67 -4.92 -21.64
C GLU A 59 -28.02 -5.31 -21.04
N PHE A 60 -28.20 -5.11 -19.72
CA PHE A 60 -29.48 -5.31 -19.05
C PHE A 60 -30.55 -4.33 -19.55
N GLU A 61 -30.23 -3.04 -19.62
CA GLU A 61 -31.13 -1.99 -20.11
C GLU A 61 -31.50 -2.19 -21.58
N ALA A 62 -30.54 -2.56 -22.43
CA ALA A 62 -30.77 -2.90 -23.83
C ALA A 62 -31.73 -4.09 -23.97
N ARG A 63 -31.52 -5.14 -23.15
CA ARG A 63 -32.41 -6.30 -23.11
C ARG A 63 -33.83 -5.93 -22.67
N GLN A 64 -33.97 -5.12 -21.63
CA GLN A 64 -35.28 -4.68 -21.14
C GLN A 64 -36.02 -3.84 -22.19
N SER A 65 -35.30 -2.96 -22.88
CA SER A 65 -35.84 -2.15 -23.97
C SER A 65 -36.31 -3.02 -25.14
N ALA A 66 -35.54 -4.05 -25.49
CA ALA A 66 -35.90 -5.01 -26.53
C ALA A 66 -37.17 -5.82 -26.17
N TYR A 67 -37.32 -6.24 -24.91
CA TYR A 67 -38.56 -6.87 -24.43
C TYR A 67 -39.75 -5.92 -24.55
N SER A 68 -39.60 -4.70 -24.05
CA SER A 68 -40.68 -3.70 -24.07
C SER A 68 -41.13 -3.38 -25.50
N TYR A 69 -40.17 -3.23 -26.43
CA TYR A 69 -40.47 -3.01 -27.84
C TYR A 69 -41.16 -4.21 -28.49
N ARG A 70 -40.67 -5.43 -28.23
CA ARG A 70 -41.29 -6.66 -28.73
C ARG A 70 -42.73 -6.78 -28.26
N ASP A 71 -42.98 -6.54 -26.97
CA ASP A 71 -44.31 -6.66 -26.38
C ASP A 71 -45.24 -5.58 -26.97
N SER A 72 -44.77 -4.33 -27.15
CA SER A 72 -45.52 -3.27 -27.83
C SER A 72 -45.95 -3.64 -29.27
N VAL A 73 -45.04 -4.28 -30.03
CA VAL A 73 -45.33 -4.73 -31.41
C VAL A 73 -46.42 -5.81 -31.42
N TRP A 74 -46.35 -6.77 -30.50
CA TRP A 74 -47.36 -7.83 -30.39
C TRP A 74 -48.70 -7.33 -29.85
N ASP A 75 -48.69 -6.36 -28.93
CA ASP A 75 -49.90 -5.72 -28.42
C ASP A 75 -50.65 -4.96 -29.52
N GLU A 76 -49.92 -4.29 -30.42
CA GLU A 76 -50.53 -3.62 -31.57
C GLU A 76 -51.21 -4.61 -32.53
N TYR A 77 -50.52 -5.70 -32.87
CA TYR A 77 -51.15 -6.79 -33.61
C TYR A 77 -52.38 -7.34 -32.90
N GLY A 78 -52.30 -7.55 -31.57
CA GLY A 78 -53.42 -8.01 -30.76
C GLY A 78 -54.64 -7.10 -30.89
N ARG A 79 -54.45 -5.79 -30.78
CA ARG A 79 -55.52 -4.78 -30.96
C ARG A 79 -56.17 -4.86 -32.35
N ILE A 80 -55.36 -4.88 -33.41
CA ILE A 80 -55.88 -4.95 -34.80
C ILE A 80 -56.65 -6.26 -35.01
N ARG A 81 -56.07 -7.39 -34.57
CA ARG A 81 -56.70 -8.71 -34.67
C ARG A 81 -58.05 -8.73 -33.97
N ASP A 82 -58.11 -8.27 -32.72
CA ASP A 82 -59.32 -8.38 -31.91
C ASP A 82 -60.43 -7.47 -32.44
N TYR A 83 -60.10 -6.23 -32.83
CA TYR A 83 -61.05 -5.30 -33.45
C TYR A 83 -61.56 -5.81 -34.80
N ASN A 84 -60.67 -6.17 -35.73
CA ASN A 84 -61.06 -6.60 -37.07
C ASN A 84 -61.82 -7.93 -37.03
N ASN A 85 -61.43 -8.88 -36.18
CA ASN A 85 -62.18 -10.14 -36.05
C ASN A 85 -63.58 -9.90 -35.50
N SER A 86 -63.75 -9.01 -34.50
CA SER A 86 -65.08 -8.66 -34.01
C SER A 86 -65.95 -8.02 -35.10
N LYS A 87 -65.37 -7.13 -35.92
CA LYS A 87 -66.07 -6.51 -37.04
C LYS A 87 -66.44 -7.52 -38.13
N ILE A 88 -65.52 -8.44 -38.47
CA ILE A 88 -65.77 -9.53 -39.41
C ILE A 88 -66.95 -10.39 -38.98
N GLU A 89 -67.04 -10.75 -37.70
CA GLU A 89 -68.18 -11.55 -37.21
C GLU A 89 -69.52 -10.80 -37.31
N SER A 90 -69.55 -9.49 -37.04
CA SER A 90 -70.74 -8.66 -37.28
C SER A 90 -71.13 -8.63 -38.76
N LEU A 91 -70.17 -8.37 -39.64
CA LEU A 91 -70.41 -8.29 -41.08
C LEU A 91 -70.86 -9.62 -41.68
N LYS A 92 -70.38 -10.76 -41.15
CA LYS A 92 -70.85 -12.08 -41.57
C LYS A 92 -72.32 -12.28 -41.25
N TYR A 93 -72.75 -11.86 -40.05
CA TYR A 93 -74.17 -11.92 -39.69
C TYR A 93 -75.04 -11.05 -40.61
N GLU A 94 -74.58 -9.84 -40.92
CA GLU A 94 -75.24 -8.95 -41.87
C GLU A 94 -75.29 -9.56 -43.29
N ALA A 95 -74.18 -10.12 -43.76
CA ALA A 95 -74.10 -10.78 -45.08
C ALA A 95 -75.02 -12.00 -45.17
N ASP A 96 -75.12 -12.80 -44.10
CA ASP A 96 -76.05 -13.93 -44.03
C ASP A 96 -77.52 -13.46 -44.06
N ALA A 97 -77.84 -12.34 -43.40
CA ALA A 97 -79.18 -11.74 -43.43
C ALA A 97 -79.54 -11.24 -44.84
N GLU A 98 -78.63 -10.49 -45.49
CA GLU A 98 -78.79 -10.04 -46.88
C GLU A 98 -78.91 -11.23 -47.86
N HIS A 99 -78.19 -12.33 -47.61
CA HIS A 99 -78.30 -13.56 -48.41
C HIS A 99 -79.69 -14.21 -48.27
N ARG A 100 -80.27 -14.27 -47.07
CA ARG A 100 -81.63 -14.80 -46.87
C ARG A 100 -82.68 -13.91 -47.52
N ALA A 101 -82.60 -12.59 -47.32
CA ALA A 101 -83.51 -11.63 -47.96
C ALA A 101 -83.45 -11.70 -49.50
N MET A 102 -82.25 -11.89 -50.05
CA MET A 102 -82.06 -12.16 -51.48
C MET A 102 -82.79 -13.43 -51.93
N GLN A 103 -82.65 -14.53 -51.19
CA GLN A 103 -83.33 -15.80 -51.51
C GLN A 103 -84.85 -15.62 -51.50
N ASP A 104 -85.39 -14.97 -50.46
CA ASP A 104 -86.83 -14.70 -50.31
C ASP A 104 -87.36 -13.84 -51.48
N CYS A 105 -86.64 -12.79 -51.88
CA CYS A 105 -87.02 -11.94 -53.02
C CYS A 105 -87.07 -12.73 -54.33
N PHE A 106 -86.08 -13.58 -54.60
CA PHE A 106 -86.08 -14.40 -55.82
C PHE A 106 -87.17 -15.48 -55.80
N GLU A 107 -87.49 -16.04 -54.64
CA GLU A 107 -88.63 -16.96 -54.48
C GLU A 107 -89.96 -16.24 -54.74
N GLN A 108 -90.17 -15.04 -54.18
CA GLN A 108 -91.35 -14.21 -54.43
C GLN A 108 -91.47 -13.81 -55.90
N ALA A 109 -90.37 -13.42 -56.55
CA ALA A 109 -90.33 -13.13 -57.98
C ALA A 109 -90.76 -14.35 -58.82
N SER A 110 -90.26 -15.54 -58.47
CA SER A 110 -90.62 -16.81 -59.11
C SER A 110 -92.10 -17.14 -58.94
N ASN A 111 -92.63 -16.97 -57.74
CA ASN A 111 -94.05 -17.21 -57.43
C ASN A 111 -94.97 -16.24 -58.18
N ALA A 112 -94.66 -14.94 -58.21
CA ALA A 112 -95.42 -13.93 -58.96
C ALA A 112 -95.48 -14.27 -60.46
N TYR A 113 -94.35 -14.74 -61.02
CA TYR A 113 -94.28 -15.17 -62.42
C TYR A 113 -95.15 -16.40 -62.70
N GLN A 114 -95.16 -17.38 -61.80
CA GLN A 114 -95.92 -18.63 -61.93
C GLN A 114 -97.43 -18.45 -61.72
N CYS A 115 -97.85 -17.56 -60.79
CA CYS A 115 -99.25 -17.30 -60.46
C CYS A 115 -99.94 -16.29 -61.41
N GLY A 116 -99.22 -15.74 -62.39
CA GLY A 116 -99.78 -14.85 -63.41
C GLY A 116 -99.73 -13.35 -63.09
N ASP A 117 -99.20 -12.96 -61.93
CA ASP A 117 -98.97 -11.57 -61.52
C ASP A 117 -97.60 -11.07 -62.04
N LYS A 118 -97.48 -11.04 -63.36
CA LYS A 118 -96.20 -10.82 -64.05
C LYS A 118 -95.67 -9.37 -63.91
N SER A 119 -96.49 -8.45 -63.41
CA SER A 119 -96.11 -7.06 -63.15
C SER A 119 -95.20 -6.90 -61.93
N GLU A 120 -95.36 -7.75 -60.91
CA GLU A 120 -94.61 -7.66 -59.64
C GLU A 120 -93.28 -8.44 -59.66
N ALA A 121 -93.16 -9.43 -60.55
CA ALA A 121 -91.94 -10.25 -60.66
C ALA A 121 -90.65 -9.43 -60.94
N PRO A 122 -90.64 -8.41 -61.82
CA PRO A 122 -89.46 -7.56 -62.02
C PRO A 122 -89.05 -6.77 -60.78
N TYR A 123 -90.03 -6.32 -59.97
CA TYR A 123 -89.78 -5.57 -58.74
C TYR A 123 -89.06 -6.44 -57.70
N TYR A 124 -89.56 -7.65 -57.44
CA TYR A 124 -88.91 -8.59 -56.51
C TYR A 124 -87.54 -9.06 -57.02
N SER A 125 -87.40 -9.25 -58.34
CA SER A 125 -86.10 -9.59 -58.95
C SER A 125 -85.07 -8.48 -58.74
N GLN A 126 -85.47 -7.21 -58.94
CA GLN A 126 -84.60 -6.06 -58.70
C GLN A 126 -84.16 -6.00 -57.22
N GLN A 127 -85.09 -6.15 -56.27
CA GLN A 127 -84.72 -6.17 -54.85
C GLN A 127 -83.77 -7.34 -54.50
N GLY A 128 -83.97 -8.52 -55.10
CA GLY A 128 -83.04 -9.64 -54.96
C GLY A 128 -81.63 -9.30 -55.45
N HIS A 129 -81.51 -8.60 -56.58
CA HIS A 129 -80.21 -8.11 -57.06
C HIS A 129 -79.58 -7.06 -56.12
N GLU A 130 -80.36 -6.14 -55.56
CA GLU A 130 -79.87 -5.15 -54.59
C GLU A 130 -79.36 -5.80 -53.29
N HIS A 131 -80.05 -6.84 -52.80
CA HIS A 131 -79.58 -7.64 -51.65
C HIS A 131 -78.30 -8.43 -51.97
N LYS A 132 -78.20 -8.99 -53.19
CA LYS A 132 -76.98 -9.66 -53.66
C LYS A 132 -75.79 -8.69 -53.67
N ASP A 133 -75.97 -7.48 -54.21
CA ASP A 133 -74.90 -6.50 -54.33
C ASP A 133 -74.44 -6.00 -52.95
N ARG A 134 -75.38 -5.80 -52.01
CA ARG A 134 -75.06 -5.50 -50.60
C ARG A 134 -74.26 -6.62 -49.93
N ARG A 135 -74.70 -7.87 -50.07
CA ARG A 135 -73.96 -9.04 -49.55
C ARG A 135 -72.56 -9.14 -50.14
N ASP A 136 -72.41 -8.92 -51.44
CA ASP A 136 -71.11 -8.99 -52.12
C ASP A 136 -70.16 -7.88 -51.62
N ALA A 137 -70.69 -6.68 -51.35
CA ALA A 137 -69.94 -5.60 -50.72
C ALA A 137 -69.49 -5.92 -49.28
N LEU A 138 -70.38 -6.49 -48.45
CA LEU A 138 -70.05 -6.94 -47.09
C LEU A 138 -68.95 -8.01 -47.09
N ASN A 139 -69.02 -8.98 -48.03
CA ASN A 139 -67.99 -10.01 -48.18
C ASN A 139 -66.64 -9.45 -48.65
N ALA A 140 -66.64 -8.39 -49.47
CA ALA A 140 -65.43 -7.69 -49.86
C ALA A 140 -64.79 -6.99 -48.64
N GLU A 141 -65.58 -6.33 -47.79
CA GLU A 141 -65.10 -5.72 -46.55
C GLU A 141 -64.52 -6.77 -45.57
N ILE A 142 -65.20 -7.90 -45.39
CA ILE A 142 -64.69 -9.02 -44.57
C ILE A 142 -63.33 -9.50 -45.08
N SER A 143 -63.19 -9.64 -46.40
CA SER A 143 -61.95 -10.09 -47.03
C SER A 143 -60.80 -9.11 -46.78
N GLU A 144 -61.09 -7.81 -46.83
CA GLU A 144 -60.10 -6.77 -46.59
C GLU A 144 -59.67 -6.71 -45.13
N LEU A 145 -60.60 -6.79 -44.18
CA LEU A 145 -60.28 -6.88 -42.75
C LEU A 145 -59.43 -8.13 -42.45
N ALA A 146 -59.74 -9.27 -43.08
CA ALA A 146 -58.95 -10.49 -42.94
C ALA A 146 -57.52 -10.34 -43.52
N ARG A 147 -57.38 -9.57 -44.61
CA ARG A 147 -56.07 -9.22 -45.19
C ARG A 147 -55.27 -8.33 -44.24
N GLU A 148 -55.89 -7.33 -43.63
CA GLU A 148 -55.25 -6.45 -42.64
C GLU A 148 -54.74 -7.22 -41.42
N VAL A 149 -55.51 -8.16 -40.87
CA VAL A 149 -55.06 -9.01 -39.75
C VAL A 149 -53.84 -9.83 -40.14
N LYS A 150 -53.83 -10.42 -41.34
CA LYS A 150 -52.68 -11.18 -41.86
C LYS A 150 -51.45 -10.28 -42.02
N GLN A 151 -51.64 -9.07 -42.56
CA GLN A 151 -50.54 -8.12 -42.74
C GLN A 151 -49.99 -7.63 -41.39
N ALA A 152 -50.86 -7.30 -40.43
CA ALA A 152 -50.45 -6.89 -39.09
C ALA A 152 -49.63 -7.99 -38.39
N LYS A 153 -50.04 -9.26 -38.55
CA LYS A 153 -49.27 -10.40 -38.05
C LYS A 153 -47.88 -10.48 -38.70
N ALA A 154 -47.81 -10.41 -40.03
CA ALA A 154 -46.54 -10.45 -40.75
C ALA A 154 -45.61 -9.28 -40.35
N ASN A 155 -46.18 -8.09 -40.16
CA ASN A 155 -45.44 -6.92 -39.68
C ASN A 155 -44.90 -7.14 -38.26
N ALA A 156 -45.70 -7.73 -37.36
CA ALA A 156 -45.26 -8.04 -36.01
C ALA A 156 -44.13 -9.08 -36.01
N GLU A 157 -44.25 -10.15 -36.80
CA GLU A 157 -43.20 -11.16 -36.96
C GLU A 157 -41.90 -10.59 -37.54
N ALA A 158 -41.99 -9.65 -38.49
CA ALA A 158 -40.84 -9.01 -39.12
C ALA A 158 -40.16 -7.96 -38.19
N SER A 159 -40.95 -7.28 -37.35
CA SER A 159 -40.48 -6.14 -36.54
C SER A 159 -40.09 -6.52 -35.11
N ALA A 160 -40.63 -7.63 -34.59
CA ALA A 160 -40.33 -8.10 -33.24
C ALA A 160 -38.86 -8.56 -33.12
N PRO A 161 -38.05 -7.93 -32.25
CA PRO A 161 -36.66 -8.29 -32.10
C PRO A 161 -36.53 -9.70 -31.51
N ARG A 162 -35.53 -10.46 -32.00
CA ARG A 162 -35.09 -11.69 -31.34
C ARG A 162 -34.23 -11.32 -30.14
N ILE A 163 -34.69 -11.68 -28.95
CA ILE A 163 -34.02 -11.31 -27.71
C ILE A 163 -33.10 -12.45 -27.29
N SER A 164 -31.79 -12.22 -27.37
CA SER A 164 -30.76 -13.15 -26.91
C SER A 164 -30.28 -12.76 -25.52
N SER A 165 -30.11 -13.73 -24.62
CA SER A 165 -29.51 -13.52 -23.30
C SER A 165 -27.98 -13.46 -23.34
N TYR A 166 -27.36 -13.88 -24.45
CA TYR A 166 -25.92 -14.10 -24.55
C TYR A 166 -25.08 -12.88 -24.18
N ALA A 167 -25.45 -11.69 -24.67
CA ALA A 167 -24.68 -10.47 -24.41
C ALA A 167 -24.68 -10.10 -22.91
N PHE A 168 -25.84 -10.18 -22.27
CA PHE A 168 -25.96 -9.97 -20.82
C PHE A 168 -25.22 -11.05 -20.02
N ASP A 169 -25.37 -12.32 -20.36
CA ASP A 169 -24.71 -13.42 -19.64
C ASP A 169 -23.18 -13.35 -19.77
N SER A 170 -22.68 -12.93 -20.94
CA SER A 170 -21.26 -12.66 -21.18
C SER A 170 -20.77 -11.48 -20.33
N ALA A 171 -21.50 -10.37 -20.34
CA ALA A 171 -21.16 -9.18 -19.54
C ALA A 171 -21.19 -9.47 -18.03
N LYS A 172 -22.16 -10.26 -17.57
CA LYS A 172 -22.25 -10.73 -16.18
C LYS A 172 -21.07 -11.61 -15.80
N SER A 173 -20.67 -12.53 -16.68
CA SER A 173 -19.48 -13.37 -16.45
C SER A 173 -18.22 -12.51 -16.34
N ALA A 174 -18.04 -11.52 -17.23
CA ALA A 174 -16.92 -10.59 -17.16
C ALA A 174 -16.92 -9.77 -15.87
N PHE A 175 -18.08 -9.33 -15.38
CA PHE A 175 -18.22 -8.65 -14.10
C PHE A 175 -17.80 -9.53 -12.92
N GLU A 176 -18.26 -10.78 -12.85
CA GLU A 176 -17.87 -11.70 -11.77
C GLU A 176 -16.36 -12.00 -11.80
N SER A 177 -15.76 -12.16 -12.99
CA SER A 177 -14.31 -12.29 -13.12
C SER A 177 -13.56 -11.06 -12.62
N ALA A 178 -13.97 -9.85 -13.03
CA ALA A 178 -13.34 -8.60 -12.58
C ALA A 178 -13.50 -8.38 -11.07
N LYS A 179 -14.67 -8.76 -10.51
CA LYS A 179 -14.92 -8.74 -9.06
C LYS A 179 -13.97 -9.67 -8.32
N ALA A 180 -13.80 -10.91 -8.77
CA ALA A 180 -12.89 -11.88 -8.17
C ALA A 180 -11.43 -11.39 -8.22
N SER A 181 -10.99 -10.82 -9.35
CA SER A 181 -9.66 -10.21 -9.49
C SER A 181 -9.45 -9.07 -8.50
N HIS A 182 -10.42 -8.17 -8.35
CA HIS A 182 -10.35 -7.08 -7.37
C HIS A 182 -10.30 -7.60 -5.93
N GLU A 183 -11.11 -8.60 -5.57
CA GLU A 183 -11.11 -9.20 -4.23
C GLU A 183 -9.76 -9.84 -3.90
N SER A 184 -9.16 -10.55 -4.86
CA SER A 184 -7.82 -11.12 -4.74
C SER A 184 -6.75 -10.03 -4.55
N ALA A 185 -6.73 -9.01 -5.40
CA ALA A 185 -5.77 -7.91 -5.31
C ALA A 185 -5.91 -7.12 -4.00
N GLN A 186 -7.15 -6.92 -3.52
CA GLN A 186 -7.40 -6.29 -2.24
C GLN A 186 -6.86 -7.11 -1.06
N ALA A 187 -7.00 -8.44 -1.11
CA ALA A 187 -6.46 -9.33 -0.07
C ALA A 187 -4.93 -9.27 -0.03
N GLU A 188 -4.27 -9.30 -1.20
CA GLU A 188 -2.81 -9.16 -1.31
C GLU A 188 -2.32 -7.81 -0.77
N PHE A 189 -2.97 -6.70 -1.15
CA PHE A 189 -2.65 -5.38 -0.64
C PHE A 189 -2.76 -5.31 0.89
N LYS A 190 -3.85 -5.84 1.48
CA LYS A 190 -4.03 -5.88 2.94
C LYS A 190 -2.92 -6.68 3.63
N MET A 191 -2.55 -7.82 3.05
CA MET A 191 -1.48 -8.68 3.57
C MET A 191 -0.12 -7.94 3.54
N LEU A 192 0.26 -7.35 2.40
CA LEU A 192 1.51 -6.61 2.26
C LEU A 192 1.56 -5.37 3.16
N LYS A 193 0.43 -4.67 3.31
CA LYS A 193 0.30 -3.55 4.26
C LYS A 193 0.59 -4.00 5.69
N GLY A 194 0.06 -5.14 6.12
CA GLY A 194 0.35 -5.71 7.45
C GLY A 194 1.83 -6.07 7.62
N GLN A 195 2.46 -6.67 6.60
CA GLN A 195 3.89 -6.98 6.62
C GLN A 195 4.75 -5.72 6.70
N ARG A 196 4.41 -4.69 5.90
CA ARG A 196 5.08 -3.37 5.94
C ARG A 196 4.99 -2.74 7.32
N ASP A 197 3.81 -2.75 7.93
CA ASP A 197 3.60 -2.16 9.26
C ASP A 197 4.41 -2.88 10.34
N SER A 198 4.47 -4.22 10.23
CA SER A 198 5.30 -5.05 11.12
C SER A 198 6.80 -4.74 10.95
N ALA A 199 7.28 -4.63 9.70
CA ALA A 199 8.67 -4.29 9.41
C ALA A 199 9.03 -2.85 9.85
N LYS A 200 8.07 -1.90 9.74
CA LYS A 200 8.25 -0.55 10.25
C LYS A 200 8.39 -0.54 11.78
N ALA A 201 7.53 -1.27 12.49
CA ALA A 201 7.62 -1.37 13.95
C ALA A 201 8.94 -2.01 14.40
N GLU A 202 9.41 -3.04 13.69
CA GLU A 202 10.73 -3.66 13.92
C GLU A 202 11.88 -2.65 13.73
N PHE A 203 11.86 -1.90 12.63
CA PHE A 203 12.85 -0.85 12.37
C PHE A 203 12.84 0.23 13.45
N ASP A 204 11.66 0.74 13.84
CA ASP A 204 11.52 1.78 14.86
C ASP A 204 12.06 1.29 16.22
N ARG A 205 11.78 0.01 16.57
CA ARG A 205 12.33 -0.64 17.78
C ARG A 205 13.86 -0.71 17.75
N LEU A 206 14.44 -1.23 16.67
CA LEU A 206 15.90 -1.34 16.51
C LEU A 206 16.57 0.04 16.49
N GLN A 207 15.91 1.03 15.91
CA GLN A 207 16.37 2.42 15.91
C GLN A 207 16.40 3.00 17.34
N ALA A 208 15.41 2.69 18.18
CA ALA A 208 15.41 3.10 19.58
C ALA A 208 16.53 2.41 20.36
N GLN A 209 16.71 1.08 20.20
CA GLN A 209 17.77 0.32 20.84
C GLN A 209 19.17 0.81 20.43
N PHE A 210 19.39 1.07 19.14
CA PHE A 210 20.64 1.64 18.64
C PHE A 210 20.96 3.00 19.29
N LYS A 211 19.97 3.89 19.44
CA LYS A 211 20.14 5.19 20.11
C LYS A 211 20.54 5.00 21.58
N GLN A 212 19.93 4.03 22.27
CA GLN A 212 20.28 3.72 23.66
C GLN A 212 21.71 3.18 23.78
N ALA A 213 22.10 2.21 22.93
CA ALA A 213 23.46 1.68 22.91
C ALA A 213 24.51 2.75 22.57
N GLN A 214 24.19 3.66 21.63
CA GLN A 214 25.04 4.80 21.31
C GLN A 214 25.19 5.75 22.50
N ALA A 215 24.12 6.04 23.24
CA ALA A 215 24.18 6.86 24.45
C ALA A 215 25.02 6.19 25.55
N ALA A 216 24.84 4.89 25.77
CA ALA A 216 25.60 4.11 26.76
C ALA A 216 27.11 4.09 26.43
N PHE A 217 27.47 3.82 25.17
CA PHE A 217 28.86 3.88 24.70
C PHE A 217 29.47 5.27 24.92
N ASN A 218 28.76 6.32 24.51
CA ASN A 218 29.25 7.70 24.66
C ASN A 218 29.41 8.12 26.12
N ARG A 219 28.50 7.67 27.01
CA ARG A 219 28.60 7.90 28.45
C ARG A 219 29.84 7.23 29.02
N ARG A 220 30.03 5.94 28.75
CA ARG A 220 31.20 5.19 29.23
C ARG A 220 32.51 5.74 28.68
N LEU A 221 32.52 6.20 27.44
CA LEU A 221 33.70 6.83 26.84
C LEU A 221 34.09 8.12 27.57
N LYS A 222 33.10 8.93 27.98
CA LYS A 222 33.34 10.13 28.79
C LYS A 222 33.88 9.78 30.18
N GLU A 223 33.28 8.79 30.85
CA GLU A 223 33.75 8.30 32.15
C GLU A 223 35.20 7.84 32.09
N VAL A 224 35.56 6.97 31.14
CA VAL A 224 36.92 6.46 30.98
C VAL A 224 37.93 7.58 30.69
N LYS A 225 37.54 8.60 29.90
CA LYS A 225 38.37 9.78 29.68
C LYS A 225 38.58 10.58 30.98
N SER A 226 37.52 10.75 31.78
CA SER A 226 37.58 11.45 33.06
C SER A 226 38.41 10.69 34.11
N GLU A 227 38.25 9.37 34.22
CA GLU A 227 39.04 8.50 35.09
C GLU A 227 40.52 8.57 34.72
N LYS A 228 40.84 8.56 33.42
CA LYS A 228 42.22 8.69 32.93
C LYS A 228 42.81 10.06 33.28
N ALA A 229 42.04 11.14 33.14
CA ALA A 229 42.47 12.49 33.50
C ALA A 229 42.69 12.62 35.01
N ALA A 230 41.77 12.10 35.84
CA ALA A 230 41.87 12.11 37.30
C ALA A 230 43.07 11.29 37.79
N ARG A 231 43.33 10.10 37.23
CA ARG A 231 44.53 9.31 37.55
C ARG A 231 45.81 10.05 37.21
N LYS A 232 45.86 10.72 36.05
CA LYS A 232 47.02 11.55 35.67
C LYS A 232 47.22 12.69 36.68
N GLN A 233 46.15 13.37 37.07
CA GLN A 233 46.22 14.45 38.06
C GLN A 233 46.68 13.94 39.43
N GLN A 234 46.13 12.82 39.91
CA GLN A 234 46.53 12.21 41.17
C GLN A 234 48.02 11.81 41.17
N SER A 235 48.55 11.31 40.04
CA SER A 235 49.98 11.05 39.91
C SER A 235 50.82 12.32 40.00
N VAL A 236 50.38 13.42 39.37
CA VAL A 236 51.04 14.74 39.49
C VAL A 236 51.01 15.24 40.93
N ASP A 237 49.85 15.19 41.58
CA ASP A 237 49.68 15.66 42.96
C ASP A 237 50.53 14.85 43.95
N LYS A 238 50.62 13.53 43.78
CA LYS A 238 51.49 12.67 44.59
C LYS A 238 52.96 13.06 44.46
N VAL A 239 53.41 13.34 43.23
CA VAL A 239 54.78 13.80 42.95
C VAL A 239 55.03 15.15 43.61
N ASN A 240 54.12 16.11 43.43
CA ASN A 240 54.23 17.45 44.02
C ASN A 240 54.31 17.39 45.55
N MET A 241 53.47 16.57 46.19
CA MET A 241 53.47 16.39 47.64
C MET A 241 54.77 15.75 48.16
N ALA A 242 55.32 14.76 47.44
CA ALA A 242 56.58 14.12 47.82
C ALA A 242 57.76 15.11 47.77
N LEU A 243 57.80 15.97 46.75
CA LEU A 243 58.83 17.00 46.58
C LEU A 243 58.75 18.10 47.63
N VAL A 244 57.53 18.53 47.98
CA VAL A 244 57.30 19.46 49.11
C VAL A 244 57.80 18.85 50.41
N LYS A 245 57.45 17.58 50.69
CA LYS A 245 57.86 16.88 51.93
C LYS A 245 59.37 16.70 52.05
N SER A 246 60.10 16.58 50.93
CA SER A 246 61.56 16.45 50.93
C SER A 246 62.31 17.78 51.09
N ASN A 247 61.63 18.89 51.40
CA ASN A 247 62.21 20.22 51.47
C ASN A 247 62.88 20.69 50.16
N ALA A 248 62.54 20.07 49.02
CA ALA A 248 63.07 20.39 47.70
C ALA A 248 62.37 21.62 47.09
N HIS A 249 62.08 22.62 47.92
CA HIS A 249 61.26 23.80 47.58
C HIS A 249 61.92 24.76 46.59
N TYR A 250 63.21 24.58 46.28
CA TYR A 250 64.04 25.54 45.53
C TYR A 250 64.84 24.91 44.37
N LEU A 251 64.25 24.00 43.61
CA LEU A 251 64.82 23.58 42.32
C LEU A 251 64.05 24.29 41.20
N GLY A 252 64.65 25.38 40.69
CA GLY A 252 64.08 26.38 39.77
C GLY A 252 63.67 25.88 38.38
N THR A 253 63.31 24.61 38.23
CA THR A 253 62.96 23.97 36.94
C THR A 253 61.78 23.01 37.04
N LEU A 254 61.33 22.65 38.24
CA LEU A 254 60.24 21.67 38.43
C LEU A 254 58.83 22.29 38.33
N PHE A 255 58.69 23.55 38.77
CA PHE A 255 57.42 24.27 38.74
C PHE A 255 57.29 25.08 37.44
N GLY A 256 56.86 24.43 36.36
CA GLY A 256 56.48 25.09 35.10
C GLY A 256 56.86 24.36 33.82
N GLN A 257 57.69 23.32 33.88
CA GLN A 257 58.07 22.52 32.72
C GLN A 257 57.26 21.22 32.62
N ASN A 258 57.08 20.71 31.41
CA ASN A 258 56.48 19.39 31.18
C ASN A 258 57.37 18.31 31.80
N ALA A 259 56.79 17.48 32.67
CA ALA A 259 57.46 16.34 33.27
C ALA A 259 56.80 15.02 32.84
N LYS A 260 57.61 14.01 32.57
CA LYS A 260 57.16 12.65 32.32
C LYS A 260 57.14 11.87 33.62
N ILE A 261 55.94 11.49 34.06
CA ILE A 261 55.72 10.67 35.26
C ILE A 261 55.51 9.22 34.82
N VAL A 262 56.37 8.32 35.29
CA VAL A 262 56.37 6.90 34.97
C VAL A 262 56.23 6.09 36.26
N PRO A 263 55.02 5.61 36.61
CA PRO A 263 54.84 4.68 37.72
C PRO A 263 55.33 3.27 37.32
N HIS A 264 56.08 2.61 38.20
CA HIS A 264 56.60 1.26 38.02
C HIS A 264 55.82 0.23 38.87
N GLY A 265 55.85 -1.03 38.44
CA GLY A 265 55.10 -2.13 39.06
C GLY A 265 55.58 -2.52 40.47
N ASP A 266 56.80 -2.11 40.84
CA ASP A 266 57.37 -2.27 42.18
C ASP A 266 56.87 -1.22 43.19
N GLY A 267 56.03 -0.28 42.75
CA GLY A 267 55.47 0.78 43.56
C GLY A 267 56.27 2.09 43.55
N THR A 268 57.42 2.13 42.87
CA THR A 268 58.18 3.36 42.68
C THR A 268 57.58 4.22 41.57
N THR A 269 57.79 5.53 41.64
CA THR A 269 57.38 6.49 40.61
C THR A 269 58.59 7.28 40.16
N HIS A 270 58.94 7.16 38.89
CA HIS A 270 60.02 7.92 38.27
C HIS A 270 59.43 9.18 37.64
N VAL A 271 60.09 10.32 37.85
CA VAL A 271 59.68 11.61 37.30
C VAL A 271 60.89 12.18 36.56
N PHE A 272 60.70 12.45 35.27
CA PHE A 272 61.72 13.04 34.42
C PHE A 272 61.28 14.46 34.04
N PHE A 273 62.16 15.43 34.20
CA PHE A 273 61.86 16.85 33.99
C PHE A 273 63.07 17.58 33.39
N GLY A 274 62.84 18.68 32.67
CA GLY A 274 63.91 19.43 32.01
C GLY A 274 64.64 18.66 30.91
N GLY A 275 65.84 19.14 30.56
CA GLY A 275 66.60 18.64 29.41
C GLY A 275 66.07 19.14 28.06
N LEU A 276 66.62 18.60 26.97
CA LEU A 276 66.30 19.07 25.61
C LEU A 276 64.94 18.61 25.09
N ASN A 277 64.34 17.58 25.69
CA ASN A 277 63.04 17.08 25.24
C ASN A 277 61.91 17.81 25.98
N ALA A 278 60.95 18.34 25.21
CA ALA A 278 59.76 19.00 25.73
C ALA A 278 58.84 18.08 26.56
N ALA A 279 59.02 16.77 26.54
CA ALA A 279 58.31 15.84 27.42
C ALA A 279 59.02 15.59 28.77
N GLY A 280 60.22 16.14 28.97
CA GLY A 280 61.02 15.99 30.20
C GLY A 280 61.88 14.73 30.23
N ASP A 281 61.86 13.88 29.19
CA ASP A 281 62.68 12.68 29.04
C ASP A 281 63.65 12.81 27.85
N GLY A 282 64.94 13.03 28.09
CA GLY A 282 65.90 13.23 27.00
C GLY A 282 67.29 13.61 27.49
N LEU A 283 68.21 13.98 26.58
CA LEU A 283 69.56 14.39 27.00
C LEU A 283 69.47 15.56 27.99
N GLY A 284 70.19 15.43 29.11
CA GLY A 284 70.24 16.46 30.16
C GLY A 284 69.00 16.54 31.07
N HIS A 285 68.07 15.57 31.01
CA HIS A 285 66.92 15.58 31.92
C HIS A 285 67.33 15.39 33.39
N GLY A 286 66.58 16.01 34.30
CA GLY A 286 66.59 15.74 35.73
C GLY A 286 65.68 14.57 36.06
N HIS A 287 65.99 13.84 37.13
CA HIS A 287 65.32 12.59 37.46
C HIS A 287 65.04 12.49 38.96
N VAL A 288 63.78 12.24 39.30
CA VAL A 288 63.32 11.93 40.65
C VAL A 288 62.83 10.49 40.71
N VAL A 289 63.19 9.74 41.75
CA VAL A 289 62.53 8.48 42.12
C VAL A 289 61.85 8.68 43.46
N ILE A 290 60.57 8.34 43.49
CA ILE A 290 59.71 8.39 44.68
C ILE A 290 59.33 6.95 45.01
N ASP A 291 59.54 6.53 46.26
CA ASP A 291 59.18 5.19 46.73
C ASP A 291 57.65 5.01 46.91
N ARG A 292 57.26 3.81 47.35
CA ARG A 292 55.85 3.45 47.56
C ARG A 292 55.22 4.29 48.66
N GLU A 293 56.00 4.62 49.69
CA GLU A 293 55.65 5.41 50.88
C GLU A 293 55.59 6.92 50.60
N GLY A 294 55.98 7.36 49.39
CA GLY A 294 55.92 8.74 48.96
C GLY A 294 57.11 9.58 49.39
N ASN A 295 58.24 8.95 49.72
CA ASN A 295 59.49 9.64 50.00
C ASN A 295 60.35 9.68 48.73
N VAL A 296 61.04 10.80 48.53
CA VAL A 296 62.04 10.93 47.46
C VAL A 296 63.26 10.08 47.86
N THR A 297 63.57 9.05 47.08
CA THR A 297 64.70 8.15 47.30
C THR A 297 65.88 8.45 46.38
N TYR A 298 65.63 9.11 45.25
CA TYR A 298 66.64 9.62 44.35
C TYR A 298 66.20 10.96 43.76
N LEU A 299 67.10 11.93 43.65
CA LEU A 299 66.86 13.23 43.03
C LEU A 299 68.15 13.75 42.39
N ARG A 300 68.04 14.10 41.12
CA ARG A 300 69.06 14.80 40.33
C ARG A 300 68.39 15.88 39.49
N ASP A 301 68.97 17.08 39.44
CA ASP A 301 68.48 18.19 38.63
C ASP A 301 68.83 17.99 37.14
N ALA A 302 68.18 18.76 36.27
CA ALA A 302 68.53 18.79 34.85
C ALA A 302 69.98 19.25 34.67
N TRP A 303 70.68 18.63 33.72
CA TRP A 303 72.09 18.88 33.38
C TRP A 303 73.12 18.55 34.47
N GLN A 304 72.71 18.02 35.62
CA GLN A 304 73.64 17.42 36.57
C GLN A 304 74.15 16.07 36.06
N ASP A 305 75.42 15.77 36.33
CA ASP A 305 76.01 14.48 36.00
C ASP A 305 75.33 13.35 36.79
N HIS A 306 75.32 12.14 36.23
CA HIS A 306 74.65 10.99 36.84
C HIS A 306 75.23 10.60 38.22
N ASP A 307 76.44 11.06 38.52
CA ASP A 307 77.16 10.84 39.78
C ASP A 307 76.98 11.99 40.79
N ASP A 308 76.31 13.09 40.41
CA ASP A 308 76.04 14.26 41.25
C ASP A 308 74.53 14.38 41.52
N TYR A 309 74.11 13.93 42.71
CA TYR A 309 72.70 13.84 43.11
C TYR A 309 72.43 14.67 44.36
N LEU A 310 71.22 15.23 44.41
CA LEU A 310 70.72 16.02 45.54
C LEU A 310 70.19 15.12 46.67
N ILE A 311 69.62 13.96 46.31
CA ILE A 311 69.16 12.93 47.23
C ILE A 311 69.49 11.57 46.63
N ASP A 312 70.13 10.67 47.38
CA ASP A 312 70.25 9.24 47.04
C ASP A 312 70.27 8.40 48.33
N ASN A 313 69.16 7.71 48.61
CA ASN A 313 69.04 6.84 49.78
C ASN A 313 69.73 5.48 49.59
N SER A 314 70.14 5.11 48.38
CA SER A 314 70.85 3.85 48.12
C SER A 314 72.29 3.87 48.65
N ARG A 315 72.94 5.05 48.66
CA ARG A 315 74.31 5.26 49.18
C ARG A 315 74.43 5.60 50.67
N LYS A 316 73.33 5.73 51.43
CA LYS A 316 73.40 5.80 52.91
C LYS A 316 73.96 4.52 53.58
N ARG A 317 74.36 3.51 52.79
CA ARG A 317 75.12 2.33 53.23
C ARG A 317 76.61 2.30 52.80
N GLY A 318 77.18 3.38 52.26
CA GLY A 318 78.60 3.41 51.91
C GLY A 318 79.14 4.82 51.74
N THR A 319 80.01 5.24 52.66
CA THR A 319 80.73 6.51 52.63
C THR A 319 81.67 6.59 51.42
N ASN A 320 81.56 7.65 50.63
CA ASN A 320 82.67 8.56 50.39
C ASN A 320 82.14 9.93 49.93
N THR A 321 82.39 10.89 50.80
CA THR A 321 82.15 12.33 50.69
C THR A 321 83.05 13.02 49.65
N HIS A 322 82.59 14.19 49.17
CA HIS A 322 83.30 15.43 48.75
C HIS A 322 82.76 15.94 47.39
N LYS A 323 82.56 17.23 47.09
CA LYS A 323 82.95 18.52 47.71
C LYS A 323 82.03 19.63 47.12
N ILE A 324 81.99 20.77 47.84
CA ILE A 324 81.22 22.03 47.64
C ILE A 324 80.89 22.37 46.18
#